data_AF-A0A9E1Y8Z2-F1
#
_entry.id   AF-A0A9E1Y8Z2-F1
#
_cell.length_a   1.000
_cell.length_b   1.000
_cell.length_c   1.000
_cell.angle_alpha   90.00
_cell.angle_beta   90.00
_cell.angle_gamma   90.00
#
_symmetry.space_group_name_H-M   'P 1'
#
loop_
_entity.id
_entity.type
_entity.pdbx_description
1 polymer ?
#
loop_
_entity_poly.entity_id
_entity_poly.type
_entity_poly.pdbx_seq_one_letter_code
_entity_poly.pdbx_strand_id
1 'polypeptide(L)'
;NTLATTQANSERPEAIHAPDPVKTKPAAATKAVSNLPEDSALRRHYLQSQEAEQSADRSSAGKSKEPVVEEISIPVSTKTDIPVEKELKRDVIQQLVAETEATMPPRPTDSTLKRHYDTQLMSVVLSKLQASN
;
A
#
# COMPACT_ATOMS: atom_id res chain seq x y z
N ASN A 1 23.99 61.38 12.36
CA ASN A 1 24.19 61.53 13.82
C ASN A 1 23.06 62.40 14.36
N THR A 2 22.01 61.78 14.91
CA THR A 2 21.14 62.33 15.96
C THR A 2 20.24 61.17 16.42
N LEU A 3 20.40 60.84 17.70
CA LEU A 3 19.76 59.77 18.47
C LEU A 3 18.52 60.34 19.19
N ALA A 4 17.46 59.54 19.33
CA ALA A 4 16.48 59.58 20.43
C ALA A 4 15.63 58.28 20.35
N THR A 5 15.83 57.28 21.20
CA THR A 5 15.36 57.13 22.59
C THR A 5 14.07 56.29 22.66
N THR A 6 14.30 55.06 23.13
CA THR A 6 13.46 54.09 23.83
C THR A 6 12.11 54.55 24.38
N GLN A 7 11.07 53.77 24.08
CA GLN A 7 10.03 53.48 25.08
C GLN A 7 9.72 51.98 25.07
N ALA A 8 10.03 51.34 26.20
CA ALA A 8 9.73 49.97 26.51
C ALA A 8 8.22 49.82 26.77
N ASN A 9 7.57 48.87 26.11
CA ASN A 9 6.30 48.34 26.59
C ASN A 9 6.54 46.92 27.11
N SER A 10 6.40 46.78 28.43
CA SER A 10 6.39 45.53 29.17
C SER A 10 4.97 45.00 29.18
N GLU A 11 4.68 43.97 28.39
CA GLU A 11 3.47 43.15 28.59
C GLU A 11 3.87 41.68 28.71
N ARG A 12 4.15 41.34 29.97
CA ARG A 12 3.80 40.11 30.71
C ARG A 12 3.63 38.81 29.90
N PRO A 13 4.40 37.74 30.19
CA PRO A 13 4.19 36.44 29.58
C PRO A 13 2.86 35.84 30.04
N GLU A 14 2.01 35.45 29.08
CA GLU A 14 0.82 34.64 29.35
C GLU A 14 1.24 33.34 30.04
N ALA A 15 0.68 33.14 31.22
CA ALA A 15 0.86 31.94 32.00
C ALA A 15 0.30 30.74 31.25
N ILE A 16 1.18 29.78 30.99
CA ILE A 16 0.88 28.47 30.45
C ILE A 16 -0.10 27.79 31.43
N HIS A 17 -1.37 27.70 31.05
CA HIS A 17 -2.39 26.99 31.81
C HIS A 17 -2.12 25.48 31.71
N ALA A 18 -1.49 24.91 32.72
CA ALA A 18 -1.37 23.46 32.87
C ALA A 18 -2.76 22.89 33.20
N PRO A 19 -3.26 21.86 32.50
CA PRO A 19 -4.49 21.19 32.90
C PRO A 19 -4.25 20.39 34.18
N ASP A 20 -5.15 20.56 35.16
CA ASP A 20 -5.12 19.90 36.46
C ASP A 20 -5.13 18.36 36.36
N PRO A 21 -4.41 17.63 37.24
CA PRO A 21 -4.48 16.17 37.31
C PRO A 21 -5.76 15.74 38.06
N VAL A 22 -6.79 15.35 37.31
CA VAL A 22 -8.01 14.74 37.87
C VAL A 22 -7.73 13.33 38.42
N LYS A 23 -7.80 13.22 39.75
CA LYS A 23 -7.75 11.95 40.49
C LYS A 23 -9.00 11.10 40.25
N THR A 24 -8.73 9.81 40.09
CA THR A 24 -9.58 8.64 39.81
C THR A 24 -10.67 8.30 40.86
N LYS A 25 -11.83 7.78 40.41
CA LYS A 25 -12.48 6.51 40.83
C LYS A 25 -13.77 6.22 40.00
N PRO A 26 -14.30 4.97 39.95
CA PRO A 26 -14.80 4.36 38.71
C PRO A 26 -16.32 4.15 38.69
N ALA A 27 -16.79 3.57 37.58
CA ALA A 27 -18.10 2.97 37.34
C ALA A 27 -19.20 3.92 36.84
N ALA A 28 -19.25 4.06 35.51
CA ALA A 28 -20.50 4.05 34.77
C ALA A 28 -20.25 3.40 33.42
N ALA A 29 -20.93 2.28 33.16
CA ALA A 29 -20.86 1.53 31.93
C ALA A 29 -21.31 2.41 30.75
N THR A 30 -20.35 2.98 30.01
CA THR A 30 -20.61 3.53 28.70
C THR A 30 -20.74 2.36 27.73
N LYS A 31 -21.99 2.02 27.43
CA LYS A 31 -22.41 1.15 26.34
C LYS A 31 -21.70 1.65 25.06
N ALA A 32 -20.58 1.00 24.73
CA ALA A 32 -19.78 1.35 23.57
C ALA A 32 -20.62 1.04 22.32
N VAL A 33 -20.75 2.07 21.48
CA VAL A 33 -21.50 2.05 20.23
C VAL A 33 -20.96 0.91 19.36
N SER A 34 -21.83 -0.05 19.06
CA SER A 34 -21.59 -1.25 18.25
C SER A 34 -21.45 -0.93 16.76
N ASN A 35 -20.41 -0.17 16.41
CA ASN A 35 -20.10 0.16 15.01
C ASN A 35 -18.77 -0.44 14.54
N LEU A 36 -18.17 -1.37 15.29
CA LEU A 36 -17.14 -2.24 14.74
C LEU A 36 -17.86 -3.42 14.05
N PRO A 37 -17.63 -3.69 12.76
CA PRO A 37 -18.11 -4.93 12.16
C PRO A 37 -17.53 -6.09 12.98
N GLU A 38 -18.41 -6.90 13.56
CA GLU A 38 -18.09 -8.04 14.42
C GLU A 38 -17.23 -9.10 13.72
N ASP A 39 -17.15 -8.99 12.39
CA ASP A 39 -16.38 -9.82 11.51
C ASP A 39 -15.25 -9.02 10.83
N SER A 40 -14.17 -8.79 11.59
CA SER A 40 -12.94 -8.25 11.03
C SER A 40 -12.39 -9.17 9.95
N ALA A 41 -11.75 -8.62 8.91
CA ALA A 41 -11.12 -9.42 7.87
C ALA A 41 -10.11 -10.44 8.43
N LEU A 42 -9.42 -10.07 9.53
CA LEU A 42 -8.53 -10.97 10.28
C LEU A 42 -9.29 -12.18 10.87
N ARG A 43 -10.48 -11.96 11.42
CA ARG A 43 -11.31 -13.02 11.99
C ARG A 43 -11.77 -14.00 10.92
N ARG A 44 -12.24 -13.51 9.76
CA ARG A 44 -12.59 -14.38 8.60
C ARG A 44 -11.40 -15.24 8.17
N HIS A 45 -10.24 -14.62 8.00
CA HIS A 45 -9.04 -15.34 7.59
C HIS A 45 -8.64 -16.41 8.60
N TYR A 46 -8.69 -16.09 9.89
CA TYR A 46 -8.38 -17.03 10.97
C TYR A 46 -9.33 -18.24 10.99
N LEU A 47 -10.64 -18.02 10.82
CA LEU A 47 -11.61 -19.11 10.75
C LEU A 47 -11.39 -20.01 9.52
N GLN A 48 -11.14 -19.41 8.36
CA GLN A 48 -10.85 -20.14 7.13
C GLN A 48 -9.59 -21.01 7.23
N SER A 49 -8.53 -20.52 7.88
CA SER A 49 -7.32 -21.31 8.14
C SER A 49 -7.60 -22.51 9.03
N GLN A 50 -8.39 -22.35 10.10
CA GLN A 50 -8.77 -23.47 10.97
C GLN A 50 -9.66 -24.51 10.30
N GLU A 51 -10.57 -24.09 9.42
CA GLU A 51 -11.41 -25.01 8.65
C GLU A 51 -10.58 -25.85 7.67
N ALA A 52 -9.58 -25.24 7.02
CA ALA A 52 -8.63 -25.94 6.16
C ALA A 52 -7.82 -26.98 6.97
N GLU A 53 -7.34 -26.62 8.15
CA GLU A 53 -6.60 -27.52 9.06
C GLU A 53 -7.49 -28.67 9.59
N GLN A 54 -8.74 -28.40 9.96
CA GLN A 54 -9.68 -29.44 10.41
C GLN A 54 -10.14 -30.37 9.29
N SER A 55 -10.22 -29.86 8.05
CA SER A 55 -10.53 -30.70 6.88
C SER A 55 -9.39 -31.65 6.50
N ALA A 56 -8.14 -31.32 6.87
CA ALA A 56 -6.97 -32.16 6.64
C ALA A 56 -6.86 -33.34 7.63
N ASP A 57 -7.50 -33.24 8.81
CA ASP A 57 -7.39 -34.24 9.89
C ASP A 57 -8.41 -35.40 9.79
N ARG A 58 -9.22 -35.46 8.73
CA ARG A 58 -10.13 -36.59 8.45
C ARG A 58 -9.63 -37.55 7.37
N SER A 59 -8.42 -37.37 6.85
CA SER A 59 -7.81 -38.34 5.95
C SER A 59 -6.38 -38.68 6.37
N SER A 60 -6.25 -39.89 6.91
CA SER A 60 -5.10 -40.78 6.69
C SER A 60 -3.77 -40.43 7.38
N ALA A 61 -3.50 -41.19 8.43
CA ALA A 61 -2.17 -41.48 8.94
C ALA A 61 -1.17 -41.88 7.83
N GLY A 62 0.05 -41.34 7.87
CA GLY A 62 1.22 -42.03 7.37
C GLY A 62 2.31 -41.19 6.70
N LYS A 63 3.53 -41.33 7.25
CA LYS A 63 4.83 -41.29 6.57
C LYS A 63 5.60 -39.94 6.53
N SER A 64 6.37 -39.74 7.60
CA SER A 64 7.79 -39.34 7.64
C SER A 64 8.50 -38.64 6.47
N LYS A 65 9.30 -37.64 6.88
CA LYS A 65 10.70 -37.29 6.51
C LYS A 65 11.00 -36.31 5.35
N GLU A 66 11.69 -35.24 5.80
CA GLU A 66 12.81 -34.50 5.21
C GLU A 66 12.59 -33.53 4.03
N PRO A 67 13.22 -32.32 4.08
CA PRO A 67 13.15 -31.32 3.02
C PRO A 67 14.14 -31.65 1.91
N VAL A 68 13.62 -32.13 0.78
CA VAL A 68 14.34 -32.23 -0.49
C VAL A 68 14.31 -30.86 -1.16
N VAL A 69 15.51 -30.36 -1.46
CA VAL A 69 15.75 -29.15 -2.24
C VAL A 69 15.39 -29.46 -3.69
N GLU A 70 14.15 -29.21 -4.09
CA GLU A 70 13.72 -29.35 -5.49
C GLU A 70 13.77 -27.99 -6.19
N GLU A 71 14.86 -27.85 -6.94
CA GLU A 71 15.03 -27.06 -8.14
C GLU A 71 13.70 -26.81 -8.86
N ILE A 72 13.30 -25.53 -8.93
CA ILE A 72 12.12 -25.08 -9.66
C ILE A 72 12.40 -25.24 -11.16
N SER A 73 12.16 -26.45 -11.66
CA SER A 73 12.06 -26.73 -13.09
C SER A 73 10.71 -26.18 -13.56
N ILE A 74 10.72 -24.93 -14.02
CA ILE A 74 9.59 -24.33 -14.74
C ILE A 74 9.36 -25.13 -16.03
N PRO A 75 8.22 -25.83 -16.21
CA PRO A 75 7.90 -26.42 -17.50
C PRO A 75 7.64 -25.27 -18.47
N VAL A 76 8.59 -25.06 -19.40
CA VAL A 76 8.40 -24.22 -20.58
C VAL A 76 7.26 -24.85 -21.39
N SER A 77 6.04 -24.37 -21.12
CA SER A 77 4.83 -24.71 -21.88
C SER A 77 4.96 -24.08 -23.26
N THR A 78 5.46 -24.89 -24.19
CA THR A 78 5.49 -24.56 -25.61
C THR A 78 4.06 -24.54 -26.16
N LYS A 79 3.77 -23.51 -26.97
CA LYS A 79 2.50 -23.22 -27.68
C LYS A 79 1.46 -22.44 -26.88
N THR A 80 1.73 -21.15 -26.68
CA THR A 80 0.64 -20.19 -26.74
C THR A 80 0.66 -19.58 -28.15
N ASP A 81 -0.33 -19.95 -28.95
CA ASP A 81 -0.67 -19.29 -30.22
C ASP A 81 -1.23 -17.91 -29.87
N ILE A 82 -0.34 -17.00 -29.44
CA ILE A 82 -0.70 -15.61 -29.22
C ILE A 82 -0.81 -15.02 -30.63
N PRO A 83 -1.99 -14.47 -31.02
CA PRO A 83 -2.11 -13.80 -32.30
C PRO A 83 -1.02 -12.74 -32.41
N VAL A 84 -0.26 -12.74 -33.50
CA VAL A 84 0.87 -11.81 -33.78
C VAL A 84 0.48 -10.35 -33.49
N GLU A 85 -0.78 -9.98 -33.73
CA GLU A 85 -1.29 -8.65 -33.43
C GLU A 85 -1.25 -8.28 -31.94
N LYS A 86 -1.38 -9.24 -31.03
CA LYS A 86 -1.27 -8.99 -29.58
C LYS A 86 0.17 -8.71 -29.17
N GLU A 87 1.13 -9.40 -29.79
CA GLU A 87 2.56 -9.13 -29.61
C GLU A 87 2.90 -7.74 -30.13
N LEU A 88 2.45 -7.41 -31.35
CA LEU A 88 2.64 -6.10 -31.93
C LEU A 88 2.02 -4.98 -31.08
N LYS A 89 0.80 -5.18 -30.55
CA LYS A 89 0.15 -4.22 -29.63
C LYS A 89 0.94 -4.04 -28.33
N ARG A 90 1.43 -5.14 -27.76
CA ARG A 90 2.28 -5.11 -26.56
C ARG A 90 3.57 -4.33 -26.83
N ASP A 91 4.17 -4.51 -27.99
CA ASP A 91 5.42 -3.84 -28.36
C ASP A 91 5.21 -2.35 -28.59
N VAL A 92 4.12 -1.97 -29.27
CA VAL A 92 3.73 -0.55 -29.42
C VAL A 92 3.53 0.11 -28.05
N ILE A 93 2.85 -0.56 -27.11
CA ILE A 93 2.63 -0.01 -25.77
C ILE A 93 3.96 0.11 -25.02
N GLN A 94 4.82 -0.91 -25.04
CA GLN A 94 6.13 -0.88 -24.38
C GLN A 94 7.01 0.25 -24.94
N GLN A 95 7.01 0.43 -26.26
CA GLN A 95 7.73 1.50 -26.92
C GLN A 95 7.23 2.88 -26.44
N LEU A 96 5.91 3.10 -26.42
CA LEU A 96 5.34 4.36 -25.94
C LEU A 96 5.62 4.63 -24.46
N VAL A 97 5.64 3.59 -23.62
CA VAL A 97 6.04 3.69 -22.22
C VAL A 97 7.50 4.13 -22.13
N ALA A 98 8.41 3.46 -22.84
CA ALA A 98 9.84 3.78 -22.81
C ALA A 98 10.13 5.20 -23.32
N GLU A 99 9.50 5.62 -24.41
CA GLU A 99 9.62 6.97 -24.96
C GLU A 99 9.11 8.03 -23.98
N THR A 100 7.99 7.75 -23.31
CA THR A 100 7.42 8.69 -22.34
C THR A 100 8.30 8.75 -21.09
N GLU A 101 8.76 7.61 -20.58
CA GLU A 101 9.67 7.53 -19.43
C GLU A 101 10.99 8.26 -19.70
N ALA A 102 11.52 8.19 -20.91
CA ALA A 102 12.73 8.91 -21.32
C ALA A 102 12.60 10.45 -21.30
N THR A 103 11.37 10.98 -21.41
CA THR A 103 11.10 12.43 -21.29
C THR A 103 10.79 12.88 -19.87
N MET A 104 10.53 11.93 -18.98
CA MET A 104 10.20 12.18 -17.58
C MET A 104 11.46 12.22 -16.72
N PRO A 105 11.42 12.85 -15.53
CA PRO A 105 12.53 12.79 -14.59
C PRO A 105 12.83 11.33 -14.18
N PRO A 106 14.03 11.08 -13.62
CA PRO A 106 14.38 9.76 -13.09
C PRO A 106 13.34 9.26 -12.09
N ARG A 107 13.07 7.94 -12.13
CA ARG A 107 12.06 7.32 -11.28
C ARG A 107 12.43 7.48 -9.79
N PRO A 108 11.53 7.99 -8.94
CA PRO A 108 11.80 8.15 -7.52
C PRO A 108 11.81 6.81 -6.77
N THR A 109 12.55 6.75 -5.66
CA THR A 109 12.65 5.54 -4.81
C THR A 109 11.52 5.44 -3.80
N ASP A 110 10.99 6.56 -3.30
CA ASP A 110 9.89 6.58 -2.34
C ASP A 110 8.62 5.95 -2.92
N SER A 111 7.92 5.13 -2.13
CA SER A 111 6.75 4.37 -2.57
C SER A 111 5.60 5.27 -3.03
N THR A 112 5.33 6.37 -2.31
CA THR A 112 4.24 7.28 -2.63
C THR A 112 4.56 8.06 -3.89
N LEU A 113 5.77 8.61 -3.97
CA LEU A 113 6.22 9.34 -5.16
C LEU A 113 6.31 8.44 -6.38
N LYS A 114 6.74 7.18 -6.22
CA LYS A 114 6.79 6.19 -7.30
C LYS A 114 5.40 5.89 -7.83
N ARG A 115 4.39 5.72 -6.96
CA ARG A 115 3.01 5.54 -7.41
C ARG A 115 2.51 6.73 -8.20
N HIS A 116 2.78 7.95 -7.73
CA HIS A 116 2.39 9.16 -8.45
C HIS A 116 3.10 9.27 -9.81
N TYR A 117 4.39 8.95 -9.86
CA TYR A 117 5.16 8.86 -11.09
C TYR A 117 4.53 7.85 -12.08
N ASP A 118 4.26 6.63 -11.60
CA ASP A 118 3.67 5.56 -12.41
C ASP A 118 2.28 5.98 -12.94
N THR A 119 1.45 6.64 -12.13
CA THR A 119 0.16 7.18 -12.56
C THR A 119 0.31 8.23 -13.66
N GLN A 120 1.24 9.17 -13.53
CA GLN A 120 1.48 10.19 -14.56
C GLN A 120 1.98 9.56 -15.86
N LEU A 121 2.94 8.64 -15.78
CA LEU A 121 3.47 7.92 -16.93
C LEU A 121 2.36 7.20 -17.69
N MET A 122 1.51 6.43 -16.96
CA MET A 122 0.39 5.72 -17.57
C MET A 122 -0.67 6.67 -18.14
N SER A 123 -0.97 7.78 -17.46
CA SER A 123 -1.90 8.79 -17.96
C SER A 123 -1.47 9.32 -19.33
N VAL A 124 -0.19 9.67 -19.48
CA VAL A 124 0.34 10.20 -20.74
C VAL A 124 0.35 9.15 -21.84
N VAL A 125 0.76 7.91 -21.51
CA VAL A 125 0.75 6.79 -22.47
C VAL A 125 -0.66 6.51 -22.99
N LEU A 126 -1.66 6.50 -22.11
CA LEU A 126 -3.07 6.35 -22.50
C LEU A 126 -3.54 7.48 -23.41
N SER A 127 -3.20 8.74 -23.10
CA SER A 127 -3.53 9.87 -23.97
C SER A 127 -2.91 9.74 -25.37
N LYS A 128 -1.66 9.29 -25.47
CA LYS A 128 -0.99 9.04 -26.76
C LYS A 128 -1.65 7.90 -27.54
N LEU A 129 -2.02 6.81 -26.88
CA LEU A 129 -2.73 5.69 -27.51
C LEU A 129 -4.11 6.09 -28.03
N GLN A 130 -4.83 6.92 -27.29
CA GLN A 130 -6.13 7.45 -27.71
C GLN A 130 -6.01 8.37 -28.92
N ALA A 131 -4.96 9.18 -29.00
CA ALA A 131 -4.71 10.06 -30.14
C ALA A 131 -4.26 9.32 -31.43
N SER A 132 -3.87 8.04 -31.32
CA SER A 132 -3.40 7.22 -32.44
C SER A 132 -4.51 6.37 -33.09
N ASN A 133 -5.76 6.45 -32.60
CA ASN A 133 -6.93 5.80 -33.20
C ASN A 133 -7.79 6.82 -33.96
#